data_AF-A0A7J2HF66-F1
#
_entry.id   AF-A0A7J2HF66-F1
#
_cell.length_a   1.000
_cell.length_b   1.000
_cell.length_c   1.000
_cell.angle_alpha   90.00
_cell.angle_beta   90.00
_cell.angle_gamma   90.00
#
_symmetry.space_group_name_H-M   'P 1'
#
loop_
_entity.id
_entity.type
_entity.pdbx_description
1 polymer ?
#
loop_
_entity_poly.entity_id
_entity_poly.type
_entity_poly.pdbx_seq_one_letter_code
_entity_poly.pdbx_strand_id
1 'polypeptide(L)'
;MSRQQYRADRIKGQVLRSLRKLGEKVITDLERGRFPRLEIPARTTSNIVYDESLRQYVLGSKVMERTAKNIRHLRPFAQLLWIATFAKQLIQRGKTSTLRDTYYVAIGEGIDFEDQAESDEMIMQLESILDFPREDFHIFPEERASIFGDLVI
;
A
#
# COMPACT_ATOMS: atom_id res chain seq x y z
N MET A 1 14.31 29.88 13.04
CA MET A 1 15.08 28.66 12.72
C MET A 1 14.25 27.82 11.76
N SER A 2 14.67 27.76 10.49
CA SER A 2 13.96 26.99 9.46
C SER A 2 14.13 25.50 9.75
N ARG A 3 13.03 24.77 9.99
CA ARG A 3 13.07 23.30 10.07
C ARG A 3 13.54 22.78 8.71
N GLN A 4 14.79 22.34 8.63
CA GLN A 4 15.30 21.64 7.47
C GLN A 4 14.43 20.39 7.27
N GLN A 5 13.62 20.36 6.22
CA GLN A 5 12.63 19.32 6.02
C GLN A 5 13.34 18.05 5.55
N TYR A 6 13.41 17.02 6.41
CA TYR A 6 14.07 15.77 6.09
C TYR A 6 13.34 15.06 4.94
N ARG A 7 14.08 14.28 4.13
CA ARG A 7 13.51 13.48 3.03
C ARG A 7 12.36 12.58 3.52
N ALA A 8 12.53 11.95 4.68
CA ALA A 8 11.51 11.11 5.30
C ALA A 8 10.20 11.88 5.57
N ASP A 9 10.27 13.12 6.07
CA ASP A 9 9.08 13.95 6.30
C ASP A 9 8.35 14.31 5.01
N ARG A 10 9.10 14.50 3.92
CA ARG A 10 8.52 14.77 2.58
C ARG A 10 7.78 13.54 2.05
N ILE A 11 8.39 12.37 2.13
CA ILE A 11 7.79 11.09 1.71
C ILE A 11 6.53 10.81 2.53
N LYS A 12 6.62 10.92 3.85
CA LYS A 12 5.48 10.81 4.77
C LYS A 12 4.30 11.67 4.33
N GLY A 13 4.56 12.94 4.01
CA GLY A 13 3.56 13.87 3.52
C GLY A 13 2.97 13.47 2.16
N GLN A 14 3.77 12.91 1.25
CA GLN A 14 3.32 12.42 -0.05
C GLN A 14 2.41 11.20 0.10
N VAL A 15 2.83 10.21 0.88
CA VAL A 15 2.07 8.97 1.14
C VAL A 15 0.70 9.28 1.75
N LEU A 16 0.65 10.14 2.77
CA LEU A 16 -0.62 10.55 3.39
C LEU A 16 -1.56 11.25 2.40
N ARG A 17 -1.01 12.05 1.48
CA ARG A 17 -1.81 12.68 0.42
C ARG A 17 -2.33 11.64 -0.57
N SER A 18 -1.51 10.67 -0.97
CA SER A 18 -1.92 9.59 -1.89
C SER A 18 -3.00 8.69 -1.27
N LEU A 19 -2.85 8.28 -0.01
CA LEU A 19 -3.87 7.54 0.73
C LEU A 19 -5.18 8.32 0.85
N ARG A 20 -5.10 9.63 1.11
CA ARG A 20 -6.29 10.49 1.16
C ARG A 20 -6.99 10.56 -0.19
N LYS A 21 -6.25 10.76 -1.29
CA LYS A 21 -6.80 10.79 -2.65
C LYS A 21 -7.48 9.48 -3.03
N LEU A 22 -6.90 8.34 -2.63
CA LEU A 22 -7.51 7.02 -2.83
C LEU A 22 -8.89 6.95 -2.15
N GLY A 23 -8.97 7.36 -0.89
CA GLY A 23 -10.24 7.41 -0.16
C GLY A 23 -11.25 8.40 -0.75
N GLU A 24 -10.80 9.60 -1.12
CA GLU A 24 -11.63 10.63 -1.76
C GLU A 24 -12.23 10.12 -3.09
N LYS A 25 -11.45 9.40 -3.91
CA LYS A 25 -11.95 8.77 -5.14
C LYS A 25 -13.10 7.80 -4.86
N VAL A 26 -12.95 6.95 -3.85
CA VAL A 26 -13.95 5.95 -3.48
C VAL A 26 -15.22 6.60 -2.93
N ILE A 27 -15.08 7.56 -2.02
CA ILE A 27 -16.22 8.31 -1.46
C ILE A 27 -16.96 9.07 -2.57
N THR A 28 -16.22 9.73 -3.46
CA THR A 28 -16.81 10.50 -4.58
C THR A 28 -17.67 9.61 -5.49
N ASP A 29 -17.24 8.37 -5.77
CA ASP A 29 -18.05 7.44 -6.57
C ASP A 29 -19.33 7.02 -5.83
N LEU A 30 -19.23 6.74 -4.52
CA LEU A 30 -20.37 6.37 -3.69
C LEU A 30 -21.40 7.51 -3.56
N GLU A 31 -20.95 8.74 -3.31
CA GLU A 31 -21.80 9.94 -3.23
C GLU A 31 -22.54 10.21 -4.55
N ARG A 32 -21.96 9.79 -5.68
CA ARG A 32 -22.57 9.90 -7.02
C ARG A 32 -23.44 8.69 -7.38
N GLY A 33 -23.69 7.77 -6.44
CA GLY A 33 -24.49 6.57 -6.67
C GLY A 33 -23.83 5.56 -7.62
N ARG A 34 -22.50 5.60 -7.76
CA ARG A 34 -21.74 4.66 -8.60
C ARG A 34 -20.97 3.68 -7.75
N PHE A 35 -20.84 2.45 -8.25
CA PHE A 35 -19.94 1.50 -7.65
C PHE A 35 -18.49 1.96 -7.83
N PRO A 36 -17.71 2.11 -6.73
CA PRO A 36 -16.33 2.53 -6.84
C PRO A 36 -15.50 1.48 -7.58
N ARG A 37 -14.47 1.97 -8.28
CA ARG A 37 -13.52 1.15 -9.03
C ARG A 37 -12.09 1.63 -8.85
N LEU A 38 -11.17 0.69 -8.75
CA LEU A 38 -9.75 0.90 -8.63
C LEU A 38 -9.04 0.18 -9.77
N GLU A 39 -8.14 0.90 -10.43
CA GLU A 39 -7.21 0.35 -11.41
C GLU A 39 -5.93 0.00 -10.66
N ILE A 40 -5.50 -1.24 -10.78
CA ILE A 40 -4.35 -1.78 -10.05
C ILE A 40 -3.35 -2.24 -11.11
N PRO A 41 -2.11 -1.72 -11.14
CA PRO A 41 -1.08 -2.24 -12.04
C PRO A 41 -0.89 -3.74 -11.85
N ALA A 42 -0.99 -4.51 -12.94
CA ALA A 42 -0.95 -5.95 -12.87
C ALA A 42 0.49 -6.44 -12.67
N ARG A 43 0.77 -7.18 -11.59
CA ARG A 43 2.12 -7.73 -11.31
C ARG A 43 2.34 -9.13 -11.89
N THR A 44 1.71 -9.45 -13.02
CA THR A 44 1.96 -10.72 -13.72
C THR A 44 3.34 -10.69 -14.38
N THR A 45 4.00 -11.83 -14.53
CA THR A 45 5.28 -11.96 -15.26
C THR A 45 5.21 -11.38 -16.68
N SER A 46 4.06 -11.53 -17.35
CA SER A 46 3.79 -10.96 -18.68
C SER A 46 3.65 -9.43 -18.73
N ASN A 47 3.68 -8.75 -17.57
CA ASN A 47 3.64 -7.30 -17.44
C ASN A 47 4.93 -6.74 -16.81
N ILE A 48 5.96 -7.57 -16.61
CA ILE A 48 7.25 -7.09 -16.13
C ILE A 48 8.10 -6.82 -17.37
N VAL A 49 8.55 -5.58 -17.54
CA VAL A 49 9.34 -5.14 -18.69
C VAL A 49 10.68 -4.59 -18.23
N TYR A 50 11.74 -4.84 -19.00
CA TYR A 50 13.04 -4.26 -18.71
C TYR A 50 13.08 -2.81 -19.23
N ASP A 51 13.35 -1.87 -18.34
CA ASP A 51 13.57 -0.47 -18.70
C ASP A 51 15.06 -0.23 -18.94
N GLU A 52 15.45 0.04 -20.18
CA GLU A 52 16.85 0.26 -20.57
C GLU A 52 17.46 1.52 -19.94
N SER A 53 16.63 2.54 -19.67
CA SER A 53 17.08 3.81 -19.11
C SER A 53 17.37 3.71 -17.62
N LEU A 54 16.48 3.04 -16.88
CA LEU A 54 16.61 2.78 -15.45
C LEU A 54 17.47 1.55 -15.16
N ARG A 55 17.76 0.73 -16.19
CA ARG A 55 18.49 -0.55 -16.11
C ARG A 55 17.89 -1.53 -15.11
N GLN A 56 16.57 -1.52 -14.98
CA GLN A 56 15.84 -2.36 -14.02
C GLN A 56 14.52 -2.85 -14.61
N TYR A 57 13.95 -3.88 -13.98
CA TYR A 57 12.62 -4.35 -14.33
C TYR A 57 11.54 -3.48 -13.68
N VAL A 58 10.58 -3.05 -14.48
CA VAL A 58 9.45 -2.21 -14.05
C VAL A 58 8.12 -2.85 -14.46
N LEU A 59 7.02 -2.36 -13.87
CA LEU A 59 5.68 -2.74 -14.31
C LEU A 59 5.34 -2.07 -15.64
N GLY A 60 4.84 -2.85 -16.58
CA GLY A 60 4.30 -2.41 -17.85
C GLY A 60 2.88 -1.84 -17.71
N SER A 61 2.25 -1.55 -18.85
CA SER A 61 0.99 -0.81 -18.91
C SER A 61 -0.27 -1.61 -18.56
N LYS A 62 -0.17 -2.92 -18.30
CA LYS A 62 -1.37 -3.73 -18.00
C LYS A 62 -1.87 -3.39 -16.60
N VAL A 63 -3.17 -3.16 -16.50
CA VAL A 63 -3.89 -2.92 -15.25
C VAL A 63 -5.01 -3.94 -15.10
N MET A 64 -5.30 -4.32 -13.85
CA MET A 64 -6.50 -5.04 -13.48
C MET A 64 -7.49 -4.09 -12.81
N GLU A 65 -8.79 -4.34 -12.99
CA GLU A 65 -9.84 -3.55 -12.36
C GLU A 65 -10.40 -4.29 -11.14
N ARG A 66 -10.48 -3.61 -10.00
CA ARG A 66 -11.28 -4.05 -8.85
C ARG A 66 -12.44 -3.09 -8.63
N THR A 67 -13.66 -3.60 -8.57
CA THR A 67 -14.88 -2.79 -8.48
C THR A 67 -15.87 -3.41 -7.50
N ALA A 68 -16.54 -2.57 -6.71
CA ALA A 68 -17.61 -3.01 -5.81
C ALA A 68 -18.86 -3.52 -6.54
N LYS A 69 -18.97 -3.33 -7.86
CA LYS A 69 -20.07 -3.87 -8.68
C LYS A 69 -20.02 -5.41 -8.78
N ASN A 70 -18.82 -5.99 -8.71
CA ASN A 70 -18.63 -7.43 -8.80
C ASN A 70 -18.57 -8.02 -7.39
N ILE A 71 -19.50 -8.93 -7.07
CA ILE A 71 -19.58 -9.57 -5.74
C ILE A 71 -18.28 -10.27 -5.34
N ARG A 72 -17.56 -10.87 -6.29
CA ARG A 72 -16.27 -11.54 -6.02
C ARG A 72 -15.16 -10.55 -5.64
N HIS A 73 -15.30 -9.29 -6.05
CA HIS A 73 -14.32 -8.26 -5.77
C HIS A 73 -14.59 -7.57 -4.42
N LEU A 74 -15.77 -7.76 -3.82
CA LEU A 74 -16.19 -6.97 -2.66
C LEU A 74 -15.30 -7.20 -1.43
N ARG A 75 -15.01 -8.47 -1.11
CA ARG A 75 -14.08 -8.85 -0.03
C ARG A 75 -12.68 -8.25 -0.24
N PRO A 76 -11.98 -8.50 -1.36
CA PRO A 76 -10.64 -7.94 -1.58
C PRO A 76 -10.64 -6.42 -1.80
N PHE A 77 -11.77 -5.82 -2.14
CA PHE A 77 -11.90 -4.36 -2.19
C PHE A 77 -11.95 -3.77 -0.77
N ALA A 78 -12.72 -4.37 0.12
CA ALA A 78 -12.82 -3.96 1.52
C ALA A 78 -11.50 -4.17 2.27
N GLN A 79 -10.85 -5.33 2.09
CA GLN A 79 -9.53 -5.61 2.67
C GLN A 79 -8.47 -4.59 2.24
N LEU A 80 -8.40 -4.26 0.93
CA LEU A 80 -7.49 -3.24 0.41
C LEU A 80 -7.73 -1.85 1.03
N LEU A 81 -9.00 -1.45 1.17
CA LEU A 81 -9.37 -0.19 1.84
C LEU A 81 -9.01 -0.18 3.32
N TRP A 82 -9.15 -1.33 3.99
CA TRP A 82 -8.73 -1.47 5.37
C TRP A 82 -7.21 -1.33 5.51
N ILE A 83 -6.42 -2.01 4.67
CA ILE A 83 -4.95 -1.87 4.66
C ILE A 83 -4.53 -0.41 4.42
N ALA A 84 -5.15 0.30 3.48
CA ALA A 84 -4.91 1.72 3.26
C ALA A 84 -5.24 2.57 4.49
N THR A 85 -6.33 2.24 5.19
CA THR A 85 -6.73 2.92 6.43
C THR A 85 -5.73 2.65 7.55
N PHE A 86 -5.30 1.40 7.72
CA PHE A 86 -4.33 0.99 8.71
C PHE A 86 -2.96 1.65 8.48
N ALA A 87 -2.45 1.64 7.24
CA ALA A 87 -1.25 2.36 6.84
C ALA A 87 -1.31 3.86 7.21
N LYS A 88 -2.43 4.52 6.89
CA LYS A 88 -2.64 5.93 7.27
C LYS A 88 -2.55 6.12 8.79
N GLN A 89 -3.14 5.23 9.58
CA GLN A 89 -3.09 5.31 11.04
C GLN A 89 -1.67 5.11 11.58
N LEU A 90 -0.92 4.14 11.07
CA LEU A 90 0.48 3.90 11.45
C LEU A 90 1.33 5.16 11.24
N ILE A 91 1.23 5.74 10.04
CA ILE A 91 1.97 6.95 9.67
C ILE A 91 1.60 8.14 10.55
N GLN A 92 0.32 8.37 10.80
CA GLN A 92 -0.17 9.48 11.62
C GLN A 92 0.26 9.34 13.09
N ARG A 93 0.23 8.12 13.63
CA ARG A 93 0.60 7.84 15.02
C ARG A 93 2.11 7.65 15.21
N GLY A 94 2.89 7.61 14.13
CA GLY A 94 4.33 7.31 14.20
C GLY A 94 4.63 5.90 14.69
N LYS A 95 3.71 4.95 14.44
CA LYS A 95 3.86 3.54 14.79
C LYS A 95 4.29 2.74 13.57
N THR A 96 4.85 1.57 13.80
CA THR A 96 5.24 0.59 12.77
C THR A 96 4.56 -0.74 13.04
N SER A 97 4.37 -1.54 12.01
CA SER A 97 3.81 -2.89 12.11
C SER A 97 4.63 -3.85 11.26
N THR A 98 4.66 -5.13 11.65
CA THR A 98 5.17 -6.19 10.77
C THR A 98 4.07 -6.68 9.83
N LEU A 99 4.43 -7.46 8.80
CA LEU A 99 3.45 -8.16 7.96
C LEU A 99 2.51 -9.06 8.79
N ARG A 100 3.07 -9.84 9.72
CA ARG A 100 2.27 -10.70 10.62
C ARG A 100 1.36 -9.91 11.55
N ASP A 101 1.88 -8.84 12.16
CA ASP A 101 1.06 -7.99 13.03
C ASP A 101 -0.10 -7.36 12.25
N THR A 102 0.16 -6.92 11.02
CA THR A 102 -0.88 -6.35 10.15
C THR A 102 -2.00 -7.38 9.89
N TYR A 103 -1.64 -8.63 9.58
CA TYR A 103 -2.57 -9.75 9.43
C TYR A 103 -3.40 -10.00 10.71
N TYR A 104 -2.76 -10.10 11.88
CA TYR A 104 -3.48 -10.37 13.13
C TYR A 104 -4.36 -9.21 13.59
N VAL A 105 -3.93 -7.97 13.38
CA VAL A 105 -4.74 -6.78 13.68
C VAL A 105 -5.99 -6.77 12.79
N ALA A 106 -5.86 -7.13 11.52
CA ALA A 106 -7.00 -7.22 10.61
C ALA A 106 -8.07 -8.20 11.11
N ILE A 107 -7.66 -9.41 11.47
CA ILE A 107 -8.55 -10.44 12.02
C ILE A 107 -9.21 -9.95 13.31
N GLY A 108 -8.43 -9.32 14.20
CA GLY A 108 -8.94 -8.74 15.44
C GLY A 108 -9.97 -7.62 15.23
N GLU A 109 -9.90 -6.91 14.11
CA GLU A 109 -10.87 -5.87 13.70
C GLU A 109 -12.01 -6.41 12.81
N GLY A 110 -12.09 -7.73 12.62
CA GLY A 110 -13.16 -8.39 11.84
C GLY A 110 -12.94 -8.36 10.32
N ILE A 111 -11.72 -8.07 9.87
CA ILE A 111 -11.32 -8.19 8.46
C ILE A 111 -10.70 -9.56 8.26
N ASP A 112 -11.48 -10.44 7.67
CA ASP A 112 -11.08 -11.83 7.50
C ASP A 112 -10.14 -12.01 6.29
N PHE A 113 -9.00 -12.63 6.52
CA PHE A 113 -8.04 -13.06 5.51
C PHE A 113 -7.90 -14.59 5.59
N GLU A 114 -7.87 -15.28 4.46
CA GLU A 114 -7.70 -16.74 4.41
C GLU A 114 -6.35 -17.17 4.97
N ASP A 115 -5.31 -16.42 4.64
CA ASP A 115 -3.97 -16.59 5.17
C ASP A 115 -3.19 -15.27 5.14
N GLN A 116 -1.95 -15.30 5.63
CA GLN A 116 -1.06 -14.14 5.58
C GLN A 116 -0.76 -13.70 4.13
N ALA A 117 -0.68 -14.64 3.19
CA ALA A 117 -0.35 -14.34 1.80
C ALA A 117 -1.43 -13.47 1.13
N GLU A 118 -2.70 -13.66 1.47
CA GLU A 118 -3.80 -12.80 1.01
C GLU A 118 -3.63 -11.36 1.54
N SER A 119 -3.24 -11.18 2.81
CA SER A 119 -2.99 -9.86 3.37
C SER A 119 -1.75 -9.18 2.77
N ASP A 120 -0.68 -9.96 2.52
CA ASP A 120 0.53 -9.51 1.85
C ASP A 120 0.22 -9.08 0.41
N GLU A 121 -0.68 -9.77 -0.30
CA GLU A 121 -1.16 -9.38 -1.63
C GLU A 121 -1.89 -8.02 -1.60
N MET A 122 -2.71 -7.76 -0.59
CA MET A 122 -3.39 -6.46 -0.47
C MET A 122 -2.41 -5.31 -0.20
N ILE A 123 -1.38 -5.54 0.63
CA ILE A 123 -0.30 -4.58 0.84
C ILE A 123 0.43 -4.33 -0.49
N MET A 124 0.77 -5.40 -1.21
CA MET A 124 1.45 -5.35 -2.50
C MET A 124 0.66 -4.58 -3.57
N GLN A 125 -0.67 -4.71 -3.56
CA GLN A 125 -1.53 -3.95 -4.46
C GLN A 125 -1.61 -2.48 -4.06
N LEU A 126 -1.62 -2.17 -2.76
CA LEU A 126 -1.54 -0.79 -2.29
C LEU A 126 -0.23 -0.12 -2.72
N GLU A 127 0.90 -0.83 -2.66
CA GLU A 127 2.19 -0.35 -3.19
C GLU A 127 2.06 0.02 -4.66
N SER A 128 1.44 -0.87 -5.44
CA SER A 128 1.30 -0.69 -6.89
C SER A 128 0.34 0.45 -7.25
N ILE A 129 -0.71 0.68 -6.46
CA ILE A 129 -1.68 1.75 -6.69
C ILE A 129 -1.08 3.12 -6.33
N LEU A 130 -0.32 3.20 -5.24
CA LEU A 130 0.20 4.47 -4.73
C LEU A 130 1.62 4.79 -5.21
N ASP A 131 2.31 3.81 -5.81
CA ASP A 131 3.71 3.90 -6.24
C ASP A 131 4.67 4.23 -5.09
N PHE A 132 4.44 3.57 -3.94
CA PHE A 132 5.31 3.65 -2.77
C PHE A 132 5.60 2.24 -2.24
N PRO A 133 6.83 1.97 -1.77
CA PRO A 133 7.15 0.72 -1.09
C PRO A 133 6.42 0.64 0.26
N ARG A 134 6.11 -0.57 0.73
CA ARG A 134 5.42 -0.81 2.02
C ARG A 134 6.10 -0.20 3.24
N GLU A 135 7.42 -0.02 3.20
CA GLU A 135 8.18 0.59 4.28
C GLU A 135 7.77 2.06 4.48
N ASP A 136 7.36 2.75 3.41
CA ASP A 136 6.79 4.11 3.47
C ASP A 136 5.37 4.12 4.07
N PHE A 137 4.70 2.96 4.11
CA PHE A 137 3.45 2.74 4.84
C PHE A 137 3.65 2.36 6.31
N HIS A 138 4.91 2.33 6.78
CA HIS A 138 5.31 1.86 8.09
C HIS A 138 5.01 0.36 8.34
N ILE A 139 4.94 -0.44 7.27
CA ILE A 139 4.81 -1.89 7.34
C ILE A 139 6.14 -2.53 6.92
N PHE A 140 6.72 -3.34 7.79
CA PHE A 140 8.07 -3.87 7.64
C PHE A 140 8.11 -5.40 7.66
N PRO A 141 9.13 -6.03 7.04
CA PRO A 141 9.41 -7.44 7.28
C PRO A 141 9.81 -7.68 8.75
N GLU A 142 9.66 -8.93 9.22
CA GLU A 142 10.08 -9.31 10.59
C GLU A 142 11.61 -9.32 10.74
N GLU A 143 12.33 -9.60 9.65
CA GLU A 143 13.78 -9.72 9.66
C GLU A 143 14.46 -8.36 9.92
N ARG A 144 15.41 -8.34 10.86
CA ARG A 144 16.26 -7.18 11.13
C ARG A 144 17.61 -7.40 10.49
N ALA A 145 18.04 -6.45 9.66
CA ALA A 145 19.40 -6.43 9.12
C ALA A 145 20.40 -6.00 10.20
N SER A 146 21.62 -6.51 10.10
CA SER A 146 22.75 -6.14 10.95
C SER A 146 23.78 -5.36 10.14
N ILE A 147 24.32 -4.27 10.69
CA ILE A 147 25.36 -3.44 10.06
C ILE A 147 26.56 -3.41 11.00
N PHE A 148 27.78 -3.55 10.47
CA PHE A 148 29.03 -3.48 11.23
C PHE A 148 30.07 -2.65 10.46
N GLY A 149 30.77 -1.77 11.17
CA GLY A 149 31.78 -0.87 10.61
C GLY A 149 31.77 0.50 11.30
N ASP A 150 32.75 1.34 10.98
CA ASP A 150 32.76 2.74 11.40
C ASP A 150 31.73 3.53 10.57
N LEU A 151 30.60 3.86 11.19
CA LEU A 151 29.46 4.49 10.53
C LEU A 151 28.89 5.61 11.43
N VAL A 152 28.62 6.77 10.83
CA VAL A 152 27.88 7.88 11.46
C VAL A 152 26.50 7.98 10.80
N ILE A 153 25.43 7.92 11.61
CA ILE A 153 24.01 7.94 11.18
C ILE A 153 23.36 9.27 11.56
#